data_AF-A0A951DIX4-F1
#
_entry.id   AF-A0A951DIX4-F1
#
_cell.length_a   1.000
_cell.length_b   1.000
_cell.length_c   1.000
_cell.angle_alpha   90.00
_cell.angle_beta   90.00
_cell.angle_gamma   90.00
#
_symmetry.space_group_name_H-M   'P 1'
#
loop_
_entity.id
_entity.type
_entity.pdbx_description
1 polymer ?
#
loop_
_entity_poly.entity_id
_entity_poly.type
_entity_poly.pdbx_seq_one_letter_code
_entity_poly.pdbx_strand_id
1 'polypeptide(L)'
;MLDQKKAAAAPGATNAHKQLYADSLRAFVVKHPNHSRAREVWIRMQLEFAGDLAAMGRYQDAIRLYSSILTHDPANDVARRGMALAADRLAVTHAKLLALAKGMSQHEVASLLGKPLPGWSVRRERGEATMEAWYYRTRDGGIAGVYFRDGKVLAAEESSDARVGRLGS
;
A
#
# COMPACT_ATOMS: atom_id res chain seq x y z
N MET A 1 -11.14 19.15 -16.42
CA MET A 1 -11.79 17.84 -16.18
C MET A 1 -12.20 17.14 -17.48
N LEU A 2 -12.92 17.79 -18.41
CA LEU A 2 -13.33 17.16 -19.67
C LEU A 2 -12.13 16.79 -20.57
N ASP A 3 -11.11 17.65 -20.64
CA ASP A 3 -9.92 17.40 -21.46
C ASP A 3 -9.05 16.27 -20.90
N GLN A 4 -8.93 16.19 -19.57
CA GLN A 4 -8.23 15.08 -18.90
C GLN A 4 -8.96 13.76 -19.09
N LYS A 5 -10.31 13.77 -19.07
CA LYS A 5 -11.12 12.58 -19.40
C LYS A 5 -10.86 12.11 -20.83
N LYS A 6 -10.82 13.03 -21.80
CA LYS A 6 -10.53 12.72 -23.21
C LYS A 6 -9.11 12.16 -23.37
N ALA A 7 -8.12 12.76 -22.71
CA ALA A 7 -6.73 12.32 -22.75
C ALA A 7 -6.53 10.92 -22.12
N ALA A 8 -7.25 10.61 -21.04
CA ALA A 8 -7.21 9.29 -20.41
C ALA A 8 -7.95 8.20 -21.21
N ALA A 9 -8.93 8.58 -22.05
CA ALA A 9 -9.72 7.67 -22.87
C ALA A 9 -9.17 7.49 -24.31
N ALA A 10 -8.08 8.17 -24.66
CA ALA A 10 -7.50 8.11 -26.00
C ALA A 10 -6.79 6.76 -26.25
N PRO A 11 -6.83 6.22 -27.49
CA PRO A 11 -5.99 5.09 -27.88
C PRO A 11 -4.51 5.47 -27.71
N GLY A 12 -3.79 4.82 -26.80
CA GLY A 12 -2.41 5.17 -26.44
C GLY A 12 -2.25 6.05 -25.20
N ALA A 13 -3.30 6.24 -24.39
CA ALA A 13 -3.20 6.96 -23.13
C ALA A 13 -2.14 6.35 -22.20
N THR A 14 -1.17 7.16 -21.79
CA THR A 14 -0.12 6.77 -20.85
C THR A 14 -0.67 6.65 -19.43
N ASN A 15 0.06 5.93 -18.56
CA ASN A 15 -0.25 5.88 -17.12
C ASN A 15 -0.29 7.29 -16.49
N ALA A 16 0.47 8.25 -17.02
CA ALA A 16 0.45 9.64 -16.54
C ALA A 16 -0.87 10.36 -16.85
N HIS A 17 -1.41 10.21 -18.07
CA HIS A 17 -2.72 10.79 -18.42
C HIS A 17 -3.85 10.22 -17.56
N LYS A 18 -3.79 8.91 -17.36
CA LYS A 18 -4.66 8.14 -16.50
C LYS A 18 -4.60 8.64 -15.04
N GLN A 19 -3.40 8.87 -14.50
CA GLN A 19 -3.21 9.41 -13.15
C GLN A 19 -3.73 10.85 -13.01
N LEU A 20 -3.41 11.74 -13.96
CA LEU A 20 -3.89 13.13 -13.95
C LEU A 20 -5.42 13.22 -13.95
N TYR A 21 -6.09 12.33 -14.70
CA TYR A 21 -7.54 12.25 -14.69
C TYR A 21 -8.07 11.74 -13.35
N ALA A 22 -7.45 10.72 -12.76
CA ALA A 22 -7.80 10.21 -11.43
C ALA A 22 -7.67 11.28 -10.34
N ASP A 23 -6.59 12.07 -10.34
CA ASP A 23 -6.35 13.14 -9.35
C ASP A 23 -7.38 14.26 -9.49
N SER A 24 -7.70 14.65 -10.72
CA SER A 24 -8.69 15.69 -11.00
C SER A 24 -10.10 15.26 -10.62
N LEU A 25 -10.42 13.98 -10.83
CA LEU A 25 -11.68 13.39 -10.44
C LEU A 25 -11.78 13.24 -8.91
N ARG A 26 -10.67 12.90 -8.23
CA ARG A 26 -10.58 12.91 -6.76
C ARG A 26 -10.86 14.31 -6.21
N ALA A 27 -10.19 15.34 -6.73
CA ALA A 27 -10.39 16.72 -6.30
C ALA A 27 -11.85 17.16 -6.48
N PHE A 28 -12.48 16.77 -7.59
CA PHE A 28 -13.89 17.03 -7.83
C PHE A 28 -14.80 16.32 -6.82
N VAL A 29 -14.59 15.04 -6.55
CA VAL A 29 -15.39 14.25 -5.59
C VAL A 29 -15.25 14.79 -4.17
N VAL A 30 -14.04 15.21 -3.77
CA VAL A 30 -13.79 15.86 -2.46
C VAL A 30 -14.56 17.18 -2.35
N LYS A 31 -14.56 18.00 -3.41
CA LYS A 31 -15.28 19.29 -3.44
C LYS A 31 -16.79 19.13 -3.53
N HIS A 32 -17.26 18.04 -4.14
CA HIS A 32 -18.67 17.76 -4.39
C HIS A 32 -19.07 16.37 -3.86
N PRO A 33 -19.07 16.19 -2.53
CA PRO A 33 -19.28 14.88 -1.93
C PRO A 33 -20.63 14.27 -2.32
N ASN A 34 -21.69 15.07 -2.47
CA ASN A 34 -23.03 14.55 -2.80
C ASN A 34 -23.24 14.23 -4.29
N HIS A 35 -22.23 14.38 -5.15
CA HIS A 35 -22.35 14.13 -6.58
C HIS A 35 -22.16 12.64 -6.92
N SER A 36 -23.20 11.83 -6.72
CA SER A 36 -23.20 10.36 -6.89
C SER A 36 -22.51 9.85 -8.15
N ARG A 37 -22.86 10.40 -9.33
CA ARG A 37 -22.30 9.95 -10.61
C ARG A 37 -20.78 10.19 -10.76
N ALA A 38 -20.25 11.26 -10.18
CA ALA A 38 -18.82 11.53 -10.25
C ALA A 38 -18.05 10.58 -9.33
N ARG A 39 -18.63 10.26 -8.17
CA ARG A 39 -18.10 9.26 -7.25
C ARG A 39 -18.10 7.87 -7.87
N GLU A 40 -19.16 7.44 -8.53
CA GLU A 40 -19.22 6.14 -9.22
C GLU A 40 -18.15 6.01 -10.31
N VAL A 41 -17.98 7.04 -11.14
CA VAL A 41 -16.94 7.05 -12.18
C VAL A 41 -15.55 7.00 -11.56
N TRP A 42 -15.34 7.70 -10.44
CA TRP A 42 -14.07 7.68 -9.71
C TRP A 42 -13.77 6.29 -9.15
N ILE A 43 -14.72 5.68 -8.44
CA ILE A 43 -14.55 4.35 -7.85
C ILE A 43 -14.23 3.33 -8.94
N ARG A 44 -15.00 3.30 -10.02
CA ARG A 44 -14.78 2.33 -11.12
C ARG A 44 -13.40 2.48 -11.73
N MET A 45 -12.98 3.72 -11.99
CA MET A 45 -11.67 4.01 -12.54
C MET A 45 -10.55 3.56 -11.59
N GLN A 46 -10.66 3.89 -10.29
CA GLN A 46 -9.68 3.48 -9.28
C GLN A 46 -9.58 1.96 -9.13
N LEU A 47 -10.70 1.24 -9.22
CA LEU A 47 -10.72 -0.23 -9.18
C LEU A 47 -9.96 -0.84 -10.36
N GLU A 48 -10.13 -0.29 -11.57
CA GLU A 48 -9.40 -0.73 -12.77
C GLU A 48 -7.89 -0.52 -12.59
N PHE A 49 -7.46 0.68 -12.17
CA PHE A 49 -6.05 0.94 -11.87
C PHE A 49 -5.46 0.03 -10.81
N ALA A 50 -6.21 -0.20 -9.73
CA ALA A 50 -5.77 -1.07 -8.65
C ALA A 50 -5.61 -2.51 -9.14
N GLY A 51 -6.51 -2.98 -10.01
CA GLY A 51 -6.41 -4.27 -10.68
C GLY A 51 -5.17 -4.39 -11.57
N ASP A 52 -4.93 -3.41 -12.43
CA ASP A 52 -3.76 -3.35 -13.32
C ASP A 52 -2.44 -3.37 -12.52
N LEU A 53 -2.37 -2.57 -11.45
CA LEU A 53 -1.20 -2.54 -10.57
C LEU A 53 -0.98 -3.88 -9.88
N ALA A 54 -2.04 -4.53 -9.39
CA ALA A 54 -1.94 -5.85 -8.78
C ALA A 54 -1.48 -6.91 -9.79
N ALA A 55 -1.98 -6.87 -11.03
CA ALA A 55 -1.56 -7.77 -12.10
C ALA A 55 -0.06 -7.60 -12.48
N MET A 56 0.48 -6.39 -12.34
CA MET A 56 1.91 -6.08 -12.51
C MET A 56 2.76 -6.42 -11.27
N GLY A 57 2.18 -7.03 -10.23
CA GLY A 57 2.87 -7.32 -8.97
C GLY A 57 3.12 -6.10 -8.07
N ARG A 58 2.59 -4.92 -8.44
CA ARG A 58 2.71 -3.67 -7.68
C ARG A 58 1.65 -3.58 -6.57
N TYR A 59 1.64 -4.59 -5.71
CA TYR A 59 0.59 -4.78 -4.70
C TYR A 59 0.48 -3.62 -3.69
N GLN A 60 1.58 -2.96 -3.35
CA GLN A 60 1.56 -1.81 -2.44
C GLN A 60 0.80 -0.61 -3.03
N ASP A 61 0.99 -0.37 -4.32
CA ASP A 61 0.29 0.72 -5.01
C ASP A 61 -1.19 0.37 -5.18
N ALA A 62 -1.50 -0.89 -5.50
CA ALA A 62 -2.88 -1.38 -5.54
C ALA A 62 -3.60 -1.20 -4.19
N ILE A 63 -2.96 -1.56 -3.07
CA ILE A 63 -3.52 -1.40 -1.71
C ILE A 63 -3.82 0.07 -1.41
N ARG A 64 -2.97 1.02 -1.84
CA ARG A 64 -3.24 2.46 -1.65
C ARG A 64 -4.53 2.90 -2.35
N LEU A 65 -4.76 2.41 -3.57
CA LEU A 65 -5.97 2.75 -4.32
C LEU A 65 -7.21 2.10 -3.70
N TYR A 66 -7.14 0.81 -3.35
CA TYR A 66 -8.24 0.13 -2.65
C TYR A 66 -8.57 0.80 -1.32
N SER A 67 -7.57 1.15 -0.51
CA SER A 67 -7.76 1.87 0.75
C SER A 67 -8.43 3.23 0.54
N SER A 68 -8.07 3.94 -0.53
CA SER A 68 -8.71 5.23 -0.85
C SER A 68 -10.17 5.05 -1.21
N ILE A 69 -10.53 3.99 -1.96
CA ILE A 69 -11.93 3.67 -2.27
C ILE A 69 -12.70 3.37 -0.97
N LEU A 70 -12.15 2.52 -0.11
CA LEU A 70 -12.79 2.12 1.15
C LEU A 70 -13.00 3.26 2.14
N THR A 71 -12.15 4.31 2.08
CA THR A 71 -12.37 5.53 2.88
C THR A 71 -13.66 6.27 2.47
N HIS A 72 -14.08 6.16 1.21
CA HIS A 72 -15.27 6.83 0.68
C HIS A 72 -16.48 5.91 0.55
N ASP A 73 -16.25 4.61 0.35
CA ASP A 73 -17.25 3.56 0.23
C ASP A 73 -16.77 2.30 0.98
N PRO A 74 -16.93 2.25 2.32
CA PRO A 74 -16.51 1.10 3.14
C PRO A 74 -17.23 -0.21 2.77
N ALA A 75 -18.39 -0.11 2.12
CA ALA A 75 -19.18 -1.25 1.68
C ALA A 75 -18.69 -1.87 0.37
N ASN A 76 -17.68 -1.28 -0.29
CA ASN A 76 -17.21 -1.72 -1.60
C ASN A 76 -16.55 -3.11 -1.58
N ASP A 77 -17.31 -4.14 -1.96
CA ASP A 77 -16.87 -5.53 -1.96
C ASP A 77 -15.65 -5.79 -2.86
N VAL A 78 -15.60 -5.12 -4.03
CA VAL A 78 -14.50 -5.30 -4.98
C VAL A 78 -13.21 -4.75 -4.40
N ALA A 79 -13.24 -3.55 -3.81
CA ALA A 79 -12.08 -2.97 -3.16
C ALA A 79 -11.62 -3.77 -1.94
N ARG A 80 -12.54 -4.27 -1.09
CA ARG A 80 -12.19 -5.13 0.04
C ARG A 80 -11.48 -6.41 -0.41
N ARG A 81 -12.06 -7.13 -1.38
CA ARG A 81 -11.47 -8.38 -1.90
C ARG A 81 -10.13 -8.12 -2.58
N GLY A 82 -10.03 -7.06 -3.38
CA GLY A 82 -8.79 -6.66 -4.05
C GLY A 82 -7.69 -6.31 -3.05
N MET A 83 -8.03 -5.58 -1.98
CA MET A 83 -7.09 -5.23 -0.91
C MET A 83 -6.61 -6.46 -0.15
N ALA A 84 -7.52 -7.39 0.19
CA ALA A 84 -7.17 -8.63 0.87
C ALA A 84 -6.21 -9.48 0.02
N LEU A 85 -6.54 -9.71 -1.26
CA LEU A 85 -5.68 -10.46 -2.19
C LEU A 85 -4.30 -9.81 -2.35
N ALA A 86 -4.24 -8.47 -2.48
CA ALA A 86 -2.96 -7.77 -2.59
C ALA A 86 -2.15 -7.85 -1.28
N ALA A 87 -2.81 -7.80 -0.12
CA ALA A 87 -2.17 -7.97 1.17
C ALA A 87 -1.61 -9.38 1.35
N ASP A 88 -2.36 -10.42 0.96
CA ASP A 88 -1.90 -11.81 0.99
C ASP A 88 -0.65 -12.03 0.13
N ARG A 89 -0.56 -11.34 -1.01
CA ARG A 89 0.62 -11.39 -1.89
C ARG A 89 1.84 -10.69 -1.32
N LEU A 90 1.64 -9.71 -0.43
CA LEU A 90 2.72 -9.02 0.29
C LEU A 90 3.08 -9.68 1.62
N ALA A 91 2.28 -10.64 2.10
CA ALA A 91 2.52 -11.29 3.37
C ALA A 91 3.91 -11.96 3.37
N VAL A 92 4.68 -11.71 4.41
CA VAL A 92 5.99 -12.32 4.58
C VAL A 92 5.82 -13.77 5.07
N THR A 93 6.72 -14.63 4.61
CA THR A 93 6.77 -16.03 5.00
C THR A 93 7.91 -16.25 5.99
N HIS A 94 7.77 -17.24 6.86
CA HIS A 94 8.85 -17.71 7.75
C HIS A 94 10.22 -17.79 7.05
N ALA A 95 10.29 -18.43 5.89
CA ALA A 95 11.52 -18.60 5.12
C ALA A 95 12.18 -17.26 4.71
N LYS A 96 11.39 -16.22 4.42
CA LYS A 96 11.90 -14.89 4.07
C LYS A 96 12.46 -14.17 5.29
N LEU A 97 11.85 -14.37 6.46
CA LEU A 97 12.34 -13.82 7.72
C LEU A 97 13.64 -14.51 8.16
N LEU A 98 13.74 -15.83 8.01
CA LEU A 98 14.97 -16.58 8.27
C LEU A 98 16.15 -16.17 7.36
N ALA A 99 15.87 -15.66 6.17
CA ALA A 99 16.90 -15.16 5.26
C ALA A 99 17.51 -13.82 5.71
N LEU A 100 16.92 -13.16 6.71
CA LEU A 100 17.48 -11.93 7.26
C LEU A 100 18.67 -12.24 8.17
N ALA A 101 19.71 -11.40 8.05
CA ALA A 101 20.88 -11.45 8.89
C ALA A 101 21.11 -10.11 9.60
N LYS A 102 21.69 -10.17 10.80
CA LYS A 102 22.14 -8.98 11.53
C LYS A 102 23.13 -8.20 10.66
N GLY A 103 22.98 -6.88 10.60
CA GLY A 103 23.85 -6.01 9.80
C GLY A 103 23.41 -5.78 8.35
N MET A 104 22.35 -6.46 7.88
CA MET A 104 21.73 -6.13 6.59
C MET A 104 21.20 -4.70 6.59
N SER A 105 21.32 -4.01 5.46
CA SER A 105 20.74 -2.69 5.23
C SER A 105 19.24 -2.78 4.97
N GLN A 106 18.55 -1.66 5.17
CA GLN A 106 17.15 -1.49 4.77
C GLN A 106 16.89 -1.81 3.29
N HIS A 107 17.87 -1.53 2.41
CA HIS A 107 17.74 -1.86 0.99
C HIS A 107 17.71 -3.37 0.76
N GLU A 108 18.63 -4.12 1.39
CA GLU A 108 18.67 -5.58 1.29
C GLU A 108 17.42 -6.23 1.88
N VAL A 109 16.93 -5.72 3.03
CA VAL A 109 15.65 -6.17 3.60
C VAL A 109 14.49 -5.89 2.63
N ALA A 110 14.42 -4.71 2.04
CA ALA A 110 13.37 -4.36 1.09
C ALA A 110 13.41 -5.21 -0.18
N SER A 111 14.58 -5.67 -0.61
CA SER A 111 14.72 -6.59 -1.75
C SER A 111 14.17 -8.00 -1.44
N LEU A 112 14.24 -8.45 -0.18
CA LEU A 112 13.71 -9.75 0.24
C LEU A 112 12.22 -9.71 0.60
N LEU A 113 11.83 -8.72 1.41
CA LEU A 113 10.49 -8.62 1.99
C LEU A 113 9.56 -7.66 1.26
N GLY A 114 10.11 -6.76 0.44
CA GLY A 114 9.43 -5.54 0.04
C GLY A 114 9.51 -4.47 1.14
N LYS A 115 9.13 -3.23 0.78
CA LYS A 115 8.96 -2.16 1.78
C LYS A 115 7.76 -2.47 2.70
N PRO A 116 7.73 -1.98 3.94
CA PRO A 116 6.51 -2.05 4.74
C PRO A 116 5.40 -1.23 4.09
N LEU A 117 4.14 -1.55 4.41
CA LEU A 117 3.01 -0.71 4.03
C LEU A 117 3.15 0.68 4.67
N PRO A 118 2.59 1.75 4.05
CA PRO A 118 2.59 3.07 4.68
C PRO A 118 1.99 3.03 6.10
N GLY A 119 2.68 3.63 7.06
CA GLY A 119 2.27 3.61 8.48
C GLY A 119 2.65 2.33 9.23
N TRP A 120 3.27 1.35 8.58
CA TRP A 120 3.80 0.12 9.20
C TRP A 120 5.31 0.22 9.45
N SER A 121 5.83 1.44 9.60
CA SER A 121 7.18 1.68 10.08
C SER A 121 7.18 2.74 11.17
N VAL A 122 8.10 2.58 12.12
CA VAL A 122 8.28 3.51 13.25
C VAL A 122 9.75 3.86 13.33
N ARG A 123 10.08 5.16 13.34
CA ARG A 123 11.44 5.67 13.55
C ARG A 123 11.49 6.50 14.83
N ARG A 124 12.55 6.33 15.60
CA ARG A 124 12.83 7.01 16.88
C ARG A 124 14.32 7.32 16.96
N GLU A 125 14.65 8.51 17.46
CA GLU A 125 16.02 8.87 17.80
C GLU A 125 16.24 8.61 19.30
N ARG A 126 17.34 7.94 19.66
CA ARG A 126 17.68 7.62 21.05
C ARG A 126 19.17 7.92 21.28
N GLY A 127 19.45 9.13 21.75
CA GLY A 127 20.81 9.65 21.84
C GLY A 127 21.40 9.79 20.44
N GLU A 128 22.60 9.27 20.22
CA GLU A 128 23.27 9.27 18.91
C GLU A 128 22.80 8.16 17.96
N ALA A 129 21.96 7.23 18.44
CA ALA A 129 21.48 6.11 17.64
C ALA A 129 20.08 6.37 17.07
N THR A 130 19.86 6.02 15.80
CA THR A 130 18.54 5.93 15.18
C THR A 130 18.00 4.52 15.30
N MET A 131 16.85 4.37 15.95
CA MET A 131 16.11 3.12 16.01
C MET A 131 14.94 3.15 15.01
N GLU A 132 14.79 2.11 14.21
CA GLU A 132 13.67 1.98 13.29
C GLU A 132 13.08 0.56 13.36
N ALA A 133 11.78 0.44 13.19
CA ALA A 133 11.08 -0.84 13.14
C ALA A 133 10.18 -0.86 11.90
N TRP A 134 10.27 -1.93 11.12
CA TRP A 134 9.38 -2.22 9.99
C TRP A 134 8.52 -3.41 10.34
N TYR A 135 7.21 -3.28 10.12
CA TYR A 135 6.25 -4.33 10.41
C TYR A 135 5.64 -4.87 9.13
N TYR A 136 5.32 -6.17 9.14
CA TYR A 136 4.79 -6.90 8.00
C TYR A 136 3.67 -7.82 8.45
N ARG A 137 2.67 -8.04 7.59
CA ARG A 137 1.73 -9.16 7.78
C ARG A 137 2.43 -10.47 7.48
N THR A 138 2.20 -11.48 8.30
CA THR A 138 2.63 -12.85 8.01
C THR A 138 1.49 -13.63 7.33
N ARG A 139 1.84 -14.72 6.65
CA ARG A 139 0.86 -15.53 5.88
C ARG A 139 -0.18 -16.24 6.75
N ASP A 140 0.16 -16.50 8.01
CA ASP A 140 -0.71 -17.06 9.04
C ASP A 140 -1.57 -15.99 9.76
N GLY A 141 -1.52 -14.74 9.32
CA GLY A 141 -2.36 -13.65 9.82
C GLY A 141 -1.77 -12.85 10.98
N GLY A 142 -0.59 -13.22 11.47
CA GLY A 142 0.19 -12.47 12.45
C GLY A 142 0.89 -11.23 11.90
N ILE A 143 1.80 -10.69 12.72
CA ILE A 143 2.63 -9.53 12.40
C ILE A 143 4.08 -9.90 12.68
N ALA A 144 4.96 -9.72 11.70
CA ALA A 144 6.40 -9.82 11.88
C ALA A 144 7.01 -8.42 12.04
N GLY A 145 8.08 -8.32 12.83
CA GLY A 145 8.84 -7.10 13.06
C GLY A 145 10.28 -7.25 12.59
N VAL A 146 10.82 -6.25 11.90
CA VAL A 146 12.24 -6.13 11.59
C VAL A 146 12.76 -4.84 12.21
N TYR A 147 13.73 -4.96 13.10
CA TYR A 147 14.27 -3.88 13.90
C TYR A 147 15.64 -3.47 13.38
N PHE A 148 15.85 -2.17 13.27
CA PHE A 148 17.06 -1.55 12.78
C PHE A 148 17.67 -0.64 13.84
N ARG A 149 18.99 -0.61 13.87
CA ARG A 149 19.79 0.41 14.54
C ARG A 149 20.71 1.03 13.51
N ASP A 150 20.66 2.34 13.36
CA ASP A 150 21.49 3.11 12.43
C ASP A 150 21.39 2.57 10.98
N GLY A 151 20.17 2.20 10.57
CA GLY A 151 19.86 1.68 9.23
C GLY A 151 20.25 0.21 8.99
N LYS A 152 20.76 -0.49 10.01
CA LYS A 152 21.19 -1.89 9.94
C LYS A 152 20.32 -2.80 10.80
N VAL A 153 19.99 -3.99 10.29
CA VAL A 153 19.18 -4.99 11.02
C VAL A 153 19.87 -5.33 12.35
N LEU A 154 19.14 -5.10 13.43
CA LEU A 154 19.50 -5.49 14.78
C LEU A 154 18.87 -6.85 15.14
N ALA A 155 17.59 -7.03 14.79
CA ALA A 155 16.80 -8.23 15.08
C ALA A 155 15.60 -8.32 14.14
N ALA A 156 15.02 -9.53 14.01
CA ALA A 156 13.74 -9.75 13.38
C ALA A 156 12.94 -10.79 14.18
N GLU A 157 11.62 -10.65 14.21
CA GLU A 157 10.70 -11.56 14.89
C GLU A 157 9.49 -11.85 14.01
N GLU A 158 8.97 -13.08 14.10
CA GLU A 158 7.81 -13.53 13.32
C GLU A 158 6.47 -13.26 14.01
N SER A 159 6.47 -13.06 15.33
CA SER A 159 5.27 -12.83 16.13
C SER A 159 5.46 -11.60 17.01
N SER A 160 5.16 -10.43 16.43
CA SER A 160 5.19 -9.14 17.09
C SER A 160 3.81 -8.76 17.63
N ASP A 161 3.75 -8.28 18.87
CA ASP A 161 2.52 -7.74 19.49
C ASP A 161 2.21 -6.29 19.07
N ALA A 162 2.91 -5.77 18.06
CA ALA A 162 2.78 -4.38 17.65
C ALA A 162 1.35 -4.06 17.17
N ARG A 163 0.74 -3.04 17.79
CA ARG A 163 -0.52 -2.44 17.29
C ARG A 163 -0.22 -1.56 16.08
N VAL A 164 -0.05 -2.19 14.91
CA VAL A 164 0.06 -1.50 13.63
C VAL A 164 -1.30 -0.99 13.15
N GLY A 165 -1.28 0.10 12.37
CA GLY A 165 -2.49 0.72 11.86
C GLY A 165 -3.38 -0.29 11.12
N ARG A 166 -4.69 -0.30 11.42
CA ARG A 166 -5.64 -1.16 10.73
C ARG A 166 -5.61 -0.86 9.24
N LEU A 167 -5.53 -1.91 8.42
CA LEU A 167 -5.86 -1.83 7.01
C LEU A 167 -7.36 -1.56 6.91
N GLY A 168 -7.77 -0.29 6.88
CA GLY A 168 -9.12 0.20 6.62
C GLY A 168 -10.25 -0.51 7.38
N SER A 169 -10.71 0.08 8.49
CA SER A 169 -12.09 -0.11 8.98
C SER A 169 -13.08 0.63 8.11
#